data_AF-A0A948YSU3-F1
#
_entry.id   AF-A0A948YSU3-F1
#
_cell.length_a   1.000
_cell.length_b   1.000
_cell.length_c   1.000
_cell.angle_alpha   90.00
_cell.angle_beta   90.00
_cell.angle_gamma   90.00
#
_symmetry.space_group_name_H-M   'P 1'
#
loop_
_entity.id
_entity.type
_entity.pdbx_description
1 polymer ?
#
loop_
_entity_poly.entity_id
_entity_poly.type
_entity_poly.pdbx_seq_one_letter_code
_entity_poly.pdbx_strand_id
1 'polypeptide(L)' 'MKIIQEQKKCIGCGSCVAVCDKYFEMADNSLAVIKG' A
#
# COMPACT_ATOMS: atom_id res chain seq x y z
N MET A 1 -8.63 14.25 -1.95
CA MET A 1 -8.95 12.82 -2.13
C MET A 1 -8.53 12.09 -0.86
N LYS A 2 -9.31 11.12 -0.37
CA LYS A 2 -9.02 10.41 0.87
C LYS A 2 -8.83 8.92 0.56
N ILE A 3 -7.69 8.36 0.92
CA ILE A 3 -7.37 6.93 0.76
C ILE A 3 -7.48 6.27 2.13
N ILE A 4 -8.17 5.13 2.20
CA ILE A 4 -8.30 4.34 3.42
C ILE A 4 -7.71 2.96 3.12
N GLN A 5 -6.68 2.57 3.87
CA GLN A 5 -6.06 1.25 3.79
C GLN A 5 -6.26 0.51 5.11
N GLU A 6 -6.93 -0.64 5.09
CA GLU A 6 -7.06 -1.51 6.25
C GLU A 6 -5.77 -2.31 6.47
N GLN A 7 -4.76 -1.70 7.11
CA GLN A 7 -3.42 -2.27 7.19
C GLN A 7 -3.37 -3.69 7.79
N LYS A 8 -4.26 -3.98 8.75
CA LYS A 8 -4.36 -5.32 9.37
C LYS A 8 -4.81 -6.42 8.40
N LYS A 9 -5.43 -6.07 7.27
CA LYS A 9 -5.85 -7.00 6.21
C LYS A 9 -4.85 -7.06 5.05
N CYS A 10 -3.79 -6.25 5.06
CA CYS A 10 -2.78 -6.29 4.02
C CYS A 10 -2.02 -7.61 4.07
N ILE A 11 -1.91 -8.27 2.92
CA ILE A 11 -1.19 -9.56 2.76
C ILE A 11 0.13 -9.41 2.01
N GLY A 12 0.56 -8.17 1.71
CA GLY A 12 1.82 -7.91 1.02
C GLY A 12 1.86 -8.27 -0.46
N CYS A 13 0.71 -8.40 -1.14
CA CYS A 13 0.69 -8.81 -2.55
C CYS A 13 1.20 -7.76 -3.55
N GLY A 14 1.36 -6.50 -3.15
CA GLY A 14 1.89 -5.43 -3.99
C GLY A 14 0.98 -4.92 -5.11
N SER A 15 -0.24 -5.43 -5.26
CA SER A 15 -1.18 -5.03 -6.34
C SER A 15 -1.48 -3.53 -6.33
N CYS A 16 -1.66 -2.91 -5.15
CA CYS A 16 -1.89 -1.47 -5.05
C CYS A 16 -0.70 -0.63 -5.54
N VAL A 17 0.53 -1.07 -5.28
CA VAL A 17 1.76 -0.41 -5.76
C VAL A 17 1.89 -0.58 -7.28
N ALA A 18 1.55 -1.75 -7.82
CA ALA A 18 1.58 -2.00 -9.27
C ALA A 18 0.54 -1.17 -10.03
N VAL A 19 -0.64 -0.94 -9.46
CA VAL A 19 -1.74 -0.18 -10.08
C VAL A 19 -1.57 1.33 -9.90
N CYS A 20 -1.07 1.77 -8.73
CA CYS A 20 -0.98 3.19 -8.42
C CYS A 20 0.19 3.52 -7.47
N ASP A 21 1.39 3.35 -7.98
CA ASP A 21 2.66 3.69 -7.31
C ASP A 21 2.74 5.15 -6.82
N LYS A 22 1.95 6.07 -7.39
CA LYS A 22 1.85 7.45 -6.93
C LYS A 22 1.38 7.57 -5.47
N TYR A 23 0.53 6.66 -5.01
CA TYR A 23 -0.05 6.71 -3.66
C TYR A 23 0.40 5.56 -2.75
N PHE A 24 0.97 4.49 -3.30
CA PHE A 24 1.36 3.31 -2.53
C PHE A 24 2.83 2.98 -2.76
N GLU A 25 3.48 2.45 -1.71
CA GLU A 25 4.81 1.84 -1.77
C GLU A 25 4.89 0.60 -0.88
N MET A 26 5.86 -0.27 -1.15
CA MET A 26 6.16 -1.41 -0.29
C MET A 26 7.13 -0.97 0.80
N ALA A 27 6.78 -1.23 2.07
CA ALA A 27 7.66 -1.02 3.20
C ALA A 27 8.53 -2.26 3.48
N ASP A 28 9.57 -2.11 4.30
CA ASP A 28 10.52 -3.16 4.65
C ASP A 28 9.89 -4.37 5.36
N ASN A 29 8.71 -4.20 5.95
CA ASN A 29 7.94 -5.28 6.56
C ASN A 29 7.09 -6.08 5.55
N SER A 30 7.37 -5.94 4.25
CA SER A 30 6.64 -6.57 3.14
C SER A 30 5.16 -6.20 3.04
N LEU A 31 4.71 -5.13 3.72
CA LEU A 31 3.36 -4.61 3.59
C LEU A 31 3.37 -3.31 2.77
N ALA A 32 2.30 -3.10 2.02
CA ALA A 32 2.11 -1.82 1.33
C ALA A 32 1.74 -0.73 2.34
N VAL A 33 2.17 0.51 2.10
CA VAL A 33 1.79 1.70 2.87
C VAL A 33 1.35 2.82 1.92
N ILE A 34 0.53 3.74 2.42
CA ILE A 34 0.15 4.96 1.70
C ILE A 34 1.31 5.97 1.81
N LYS A 35 1.72 6.55 0.68
CA LYS A 35 2.70 7.64 0.63
C LYS A 35 2.15 8.90 1.30
N GLY A 36 3.00 9.56 2.09
CA GLY A 36 2.71 10.85 2.74
C GLY A 36 2.63 12.02 1.77
#